data_AF-A0A5N7ZJX9-F1
#
_entry.id   AF-A0A5N7ZJX9-F1
#
_cell.length_a   1.000
_cell.length_b   1.000
_cell.length_c   1.000
_cell.angle_alpha   90.00
_cell.angle_beta   90.00
_cell.angle_gamma   90.00
#
_symmetry.space_group_name_H-M   'P 1'
#
loop_
_entity.id
_entity.type
_entity.pdbx_description
1 polymer ?
#
loop_
_entity_poly.entity_id
_entity_poly.type
_entity_poly.pdbx_seq_one_letter_code
_entity_poly.pdbx_strand_id
1 'polypeptide(L)'
;MDTKISVLSKVNLYEVTPELFNQRKVLATWENLLHDFLTSEKEISEEMIGFLNADENAKLVSVHKIPNEGEHKADYNSFCRKLMEVTEFHDEVLSPLALSVQIWFSDLDLSAHSYEQVEILVNNRIVTPTRKSFDYLKEEFSPLHINLFESAPNSIMKIYTDLTLDSNDIELLLKSTKINFADKSKVLAHFGEDLVTSNRESLRQLIWLLYTHPNFNPSATLIEAALLSPNNNSSYRIKVLLERKAPDKEFLQRFLFSLGGKYVQINDRSKRPTFPSNDLNSNFFNLLKDKGMISSFSERKGEYKIYHKVK
;
A
#
# COMPACT_ATOMS: atom_id res chain seq x y z
N MET A 1 -33.62 17.91 31.35
CA MET A 1 -32.87 16.65 31.22
C MET A 1 -33.85 15.62 30.69
N ASP A 2 -33.68 15.18 29.45
CA ASP A 2 -34.43 14.04 28.95
C ASP A 2 -33.87 12.77 29.58
N THR A 3 -34.68 12.07 30.37
CA THR A 3 -34.31 10.80 30.99
C THR A 3 -34.13 9.74 29.90
N LYS A 4 -32.91 9.20 29.76
CA LYS A 4 -32.60 8.06 28.89
C LYS A 4 -32.55 6.77 29.70
N ILE A 5 -33.00 5.67 29.09
CA ILE A 5 -32.88 4.31 29.62
C ILE A 5 -31.41 3.91 29.50
N SER A 6 -30.77 3.69 30.65
CA SER A 6 -29.35 3.33 30.70
C SER A 6 -29.11 1.84 30.44
N VAL A 7 -30.07 0.97 30.81
CA VAL A 7 -29.96 -0.49 30.67
C VAL A 7 -31.28 -1.01 30.09
N LEU A 8 -31.29 -1.22 28.78
CA LEU A 8 -32.48 -1.62 28.03
C LEU A 8 -33.01 -3.00 28.45
N SER A 9 -32.11 -3.93 28.81
CA SER A 9 -32.47 -5.29 29.26
C SER A 9 -33.29 -5.35 30.55
N LYS A 10 -33.40 -4.24 31.28
CA LYS A 10 -34.25 -4.13 32.48
C LYS A 10 -35.66 -3.64 32.17
N VAL A 11 -35.93 -3.25 30.93
CA VAL A 11 -37.23 -2.76 30.48
C VAL A 11 -37.95 -3.91 29.80
N ASN A 12 -38.96 -4.48 30.48
CA ASN A 12 -39.70 -5.67 30.04
C ASN A 12 -40.75 -5.34 28.96
N LEU A 13 -40.37 -4.61 27.91
CA LEU A 13 -41.29 -4.09 26.88
C LEU A 13 -40.65 -4.20 25.48
N TYR A 14 -40.46 -5.42 24.98
CA TYR A 14 -39.92 -5.65 23.63
C TYR A 14 -40.71 -4.89 22.54
N GLU A 15 -42.02 -4.75 22.71
CA GLU A 15 -42.90 -4.02 21.78
C GLU A 15 -42.62 -2.52 21.68
N VAL A 16 -42.02 -1.90 22.71
CA VAL A 16 -41.75 -0.45 22.71
C VAL A 16 -40.30 -0.11 22.39
N THR A 17 -39.41 -1.10 22.30
CA THR A 17 -37.99 -0.90 22.00
C THR A 17 -37.74 -0.12 20.70
N PRO A 18 -38.43 -0.42 19.57
CA PRO A 18 -38.27 0.36 18.34
C PRO A 18 -38.58 1.85 18.56
N GLU A 19 -39.66 2.15 19.28
CA GLU A 19 -40.06 3.53 19.58
C GLU A 19 -39.06 4.23 20.50
N LEU A 20 -38.43 3.51 21.44
CA LEU A 20 -37.39 4.07 22.29
C LEU A 20 -36.13 4.46 21.50
N PHE A 21 -35.76 3.68 20.47
CA PHE A 21 -34.68 4.04 19.55
C PHE A 21 -35.06 5.23 18.67
N ASN A 22 -36.25 5.22 18.07
CA ASN A 22 -36.77 6.32 17.25
C ASN A 22 -36.83 7.66 18.02
N GLN A 23 -37.33 7.63 19.26
CA GLN A 23 -37.39 8.80 20.14
C GLN A 23 -36.06 9.11 20.86
N ARG A 24 -34.99 8.34 20.59
CA ARG A 24 -33.65 8.51 21.16
C ARG A 24 -33.66 8.49 22.70
N LYS A 25 -34.54 7.69 23.29
CA LYS A 25 -34.70 7.50 24.74
C LYS A 25 -33.82 6.39 25.29
N VAL A 26 -33.03 5.70 24.46
CA VAL A 26 -32.01 4.72 24.89
C VAL A 26 -30.64 5.40 24.99
N LEU A 27 -29.84 5.04 25.99
CA LEU A 27 -28.44 5.45 26.09
C LEU A 27 -27.60 4.68 25.05
N ALA A 28 -26.77 5.39 24.29
CA ALA A 28 -25.91 4.82 23.25
C ALA A 28 -24.72 4.05 23.89
N THR A 29 -24.94 2.76 24.16
CA THR A 29 -23.95 1.84 24.74
C THR A 29 -23.99 0.51 23.98
N TRP A 30 -22.85 -0.16 23.85
CA TRP A 30 -22.77 -1.46 23.17
C TRP A 30 -23.71 -2.52 23.78
N GLU A 31 -23.92 -2.49 25.09
CA GLU A 31 -24.82 -3.41 25.80
C GLU A 31 -26.28 -3.24 25.38
N ASN A 32 -26.73 -2.00 25.18
CA ASN A 32 -28.10 -1.70 24.77
C ASN A 32 -28.32 -2.06 23.29
N LEU A 33 -27.33 -1.80 22.43
CA LEU A 33 -27.39 -2.18 21.02
C LEU A 33 -27.35 -3.70 20.85
N LEU A 34 -26.48 -4.39 21.60
CA LEU A 34 -26.42 -5.84 21.61
C LEU A 34 -27.74 -6.45 22.12
N HIS A 35 -28.33 -5.87 23.16
CA HIS A 35 -29.61 -6.35 23.67
C HIS A 35 -30.70 -6.29 22.60
N ASP A 36 -30.83 -5.15 21.91
CA ASP A 36 -31.78 -4.99 20.80
C ASP A 36 -31.54 -6.03 19.70
N PHE A 37 -30.29 -6.17 19.27
CA PHE A 37 -29.89 -7.18 18.28
C PHE A 37 -30.28 -8.61 18.68
N LEU A 38 -30.04 -9.00 19.95
CA LEU A 38 -30.38 -10.33 20.44
C LEU A 38 -31.89 -10.57 20.56
N THR A 39 -32.67 -9.50 20.75
CA THR A 39 -34.14 -9.57 20.82
C THR A 39 -34.81 -9.46 19.45
N SER A 40 -34.10 -8.92 18.46
CA SER A 40 -34.55 -8.69 17.08
C SER A 40 -33.98 -9.73 16.12
N GLU A 41 -34.08 -11.01 16.50
CA GLU A 41 -33.66 -12.17 15.67
C GLU A 41 -32.21 -12.12 15.15
N LYS A 42 -31.31 -11.37 15.81
CA LYS A 42 -29.92 -11.15 15.36
C LYS A 42 -29.82 -10.39 14.02
N GLU A 43 -30.72 -9.43 13.82
CA GLU A 43 -30.65 -8.46 12.73
C GLU A 43 -30.49 -7.03 13.26
N ILE A 44 -29.91 -6.16 12.43
CA ILE A 44 -29.81 -4.72 12.72
C ILE A 44 -31.08 -4.06 12.18
N SER A 45 -31.92 -3.56 13.07
CA SER A 45 -33.20 -2.93 12.74
C SER A 45 -33.03 -1.55 12.10
N GLU A 46 -34.02 -1.12 11.31
CA GLU A 46 -34.04 0.24 10.73
C GLU A 46 -34.00 1.32 11.82
N GLU A 47 -34.63 1.06 12.97
CA GLU A 47 -34.62 1.96 14.12
C GLU A 47 -33.23 2.06 14.76
N MET A 48 -32.48 0.95 14.86
CA MET A 48 -31.09 0.98 15.31
C MET A 48 -30.22 1.75 14.31
N ILE A 49 -30.42 1.54 13.01
CA ILE A 49 -29.70 2.26 11.95
C ILE A 49 -29.98 3.76 12.08
N GLY A 50 -31.25 4.16 12.14
CA GLY A 50 -31.67 5.56 12.32
C GLY A 50 -31.15 6.17 13.62
N PHE A 51 -31.10 5.39 14.70
CA PHE A 51 -30.53 5.82 15.97
C PHE A 51 -29.03 6.08 15.87
N LEU A 52 -28.25 5.19 15.23
CA LEU A 52 -26.81 5.34 15.07
C LEU A 52 -26.43 6.44 14.06
N ASN A 53 -27.22 6.59 13.01
CA ASN A 53 -27.08 7.67 12.02
C ASN A 53 -27.38 9.06 12.59
N ALA A 54 -27.94 9.17 13.79
CA ALA A 54 -28.11 10.47 14.46
C ALA A 54 -26.76 11.03 14.93
N ASP A 55 -26.54 12.33 14.68
CA ASP A 55 -25.27 13.10 14.68
C ASP A 55 -24.21 12.79 15.76
N GLU A 56 -24.60 12.18 16.89
CA GLU A 56 -23.69 11.88 18.00
C GLU A 56 -23.72 10.43 18.49
N ASN A 57 -24.76 9.63 18.21
CA ASN A 57 -24.92 8.34 18.88
C ASN A 57 -23.83 7.33 18.50
N ALA A 58 -23.48 7.23 17.21
CA ALA A 58 -22.36 6.41 16.77
C ALA A 58 -21.03 6.88 17.40
N LYS A 59 -20.78 8.19 17.45
CA LYS A 59 -19.58 8.75 18.08
C LYS A 59 -19.51 8.44 19.58
N LEU A 60 -20.64 8.57 20.28
CA LEU A 60 -20.77 8.30 21.71
C LEU A 60 -20.49 6.84 22.04
N VAL A 61 -21.08 5.91 21.29
CA VAL A 61 -20.87 4.49 21.55
C VAL A 61 -19.43 4.06 21.19
N SER A 62 -18.87 4.64 20.12
CA SER A 62 -17.52 4.35 19.64
C SER A 62 -16.38 4.92 20.47
N VAL A 63 -16.68 5.66 21.56
CA VAL A 63 -15.67 6.02 22.57
C VAL A 63 -15.05 4.76 23.19
N HIS A 64 -15.82 3.68 23.26
CA HIS A 64 -15.38 2.40 23.80
C HIS A 64 -15.26 1.35 22.69
N LYS A 65 -14.28 0.45 22.81
CA LYS A 65 -14.20 -0.72 21.92
C LYS A 65 -15.32 -1.69 22.26
N ILE A 66 -15.79 -2.41 21.24
CA ILE A 66 -16.75 -3.51 21.44
C ILE A 66 -16.01 -4.64 22.18
N PRO A 67 -16.61 -5.23 23.24
CA PRO A 67 -16.03 -6.36 23.93
C PRO A 67 -15.75 -7.54 22.97
N ASN A 68 -14.53 -8.10 23.06
CA ASN A 68 -14.09 -9.22 22.22
C ASN A 68 -13.62 -10.44 23.06
N GLU A 69 -13.94 -10.43 24.35
CA GLU A 69 -13.63 -11.45 25.35
C GLU A 69 -14.78 -11.61 26.35
N GLY A 70 -14.72 -12.64 27.20
CA GLY A 70 -15.76 -12.95 28.18
C GLY A 70 -16.91 -13.81 27.64
N GLU A 71 -17.94 -13.97 28.46
CA GLU A 71 -19.07 -14.88 28.24
C GLU A 71 -19.89 -14.52 26.98
N HIS A 72 -20.07 -13.23 26.71
CA HIS A 72 -20.85 -12.73 25.55
C HIS A 72 -20.02 -12.53 24.27
N LYS A 73 -18.78 -13.05 24.21
CA LYS A 73 -17.91 -12.87 23.05
C LYS A 73 -18.58 -13.32 21.74
N ALA A 74 -19.24 -14.48 21.74
CA ALA A 74 -19.88 -15.00 20.53
C ALA A 74 -21.01 -14.08 20.02
N ASP A 75 -21.79 -13.51 20.94
CA ASP A 75 -22.88 -12.59 20.61
C ASP A 75 -22.34 -11.27 20.07
N TYR A 76 -21.32 -10.69 20.71
CA TYR A 76 -20.65 -9.49 20.20
C TYR A 76 -20.00 -9.72 18.83
N ASN A 77 -19.39 -10.88 18.59
CA ASN A 77 -18.81 -11.20 17.28
C ASN A 77 -19.89 -11.23 16.18
N SER A 78 -21.03 -11.86 16.47
CA SER A 78 -22.17 -11.92 15.55
C SER A 78 -22.75 -10.53 15.29
N PHE A 79 -22.88 -9.72 16.35
CA PHE A 79 -23.34 -8.34 16.26
C PHE A 79 -22.39 -7.47 15.44
N CYS A 80 -21.09 -7.53 15.71
CA CYS A 80 -20.08 -6.78 14.94
C CYS A 80 -20.14 -7.10 13.45
N ARG A 81 -20.27 -8.39 13.08
CA ARG A 81 -20.38 -8.78 11.68
C ARG A 81 -21.57 -8.09 11.02
N LYS A 82 -22.76 -8.28 11.59
CA LYS A 82 -24.01 -7.70 11.06
C LYS A 82 -23.94 -6.19 10.99
N LEU A 83 -23.35 -5.54 11.99
CA LEU A 83 -23.14 -4.09 12.01
C LEU A 83 -22.25 -3.61 10.86
N MET A 84 -21.21 -4.37 10.48
CA MET A 84 -20.32 -4.02 9.36
C MET A 84 -20.93 -4.35 7.99
N GLU A 85 -21.95 -5.20 7.94
CA GLU A 85 -22.70 -5.52 6.71
C GLU A 85 -23.78 -4.48 6.36
N VAL A 86 -24.13 -3.59 7.29
CA VAL A 86 -25.10 -2.51 7.05
C VAL A 86 -24.54 -1.50 6.04
N THR A 87 -25.30 -1.22 4.99
CA THR A 87 -24.91 -0.33 3.89
C THR A 87 -25.52 1.07 4.01
N GLU A 88 -26.52 1.20 4.87
CA GLU A 88 -27.31 2.40 5.15
C GLU A 88 -26.60 3.36 6.12
N PHE A 89 -25.43 2.95 6.63
CA PHE A 89 -24.56 3.85 7.40
C PHE A 89 -23.81 4.79 6.47
N HIS A 90 -23.93 6.08 6.77
CA HIS A 90 -23.07 7.10 6.17
C HIS A 90 -21.61 6.85 6.57
N ASP A 91 -20.65 7.26 5.73
CA ASP A 91 -19.21 7.06 5.99
C ASP A 91 -18.76 7.63 7.35
N GLU A 92 -19.30 8.78 7.75
CA GLU A 92 -19.04 9.44 9.04
C GLU A 92 -19.53 8.63 10.24
N VAL A 93 -20.48 7.71 10.03
CA VAL A 93 -21.05 6.81 11.03
C VAL A 93 -20.31 5.48 10.99
N LEU A 94 -20.07 4.91 9.80
CA LEU A 94 -19.37 3.65 9.65
C LEU A 94 -17.94 3.74 10.20
N SER A 95 -17.22 4.84 9.95
CA SER A 95 -15.83 5.01 10.37
C SER A 95 -15.60 4.83 11.89
N PRO A 96 -16.30 5.56 12.79
CA PRO A 96 -16.16 5.33 14.23
C PRO A 96 -16.64 3.94 14.69
N LEU A 97 -17.70 3.40 14.08
CA LEU A 97 -18.19 2.05 14.39
C LEU A 97 -17.12 0.99 14.04
N ALA A 98 -16.57 1.03 12.82
CA ALA A 98 -15.52 0.12 12.37
C ALA A 98 -14.26 0.24 13.25
N LEU A 99 -13.86 1.44 13.64
CA LEU A 99 -12.77 1.65 14.59
C LEU A 99 -12.99 0.93 15.92
N SER A 100 -14.25 0.73 16.33
CA SER A 100 -14.60 0.13 17.63
C SER A 100 -14.56 -1.40 17.60
N VAL A 101 -14.61 -2.01 16.41
CA VAL A 101 -14.55 -3.46 16.20
C VAL A 101 -13.09 -3.93 16.27
N GLN A 102 -12.85 -5.04 16.96
CA GLN A 102 -11.50 -5.60 17.18
C GLN A 102 -11.29 -6.97 16.51
N ILE A 103 -12.07 -7.25 15.46
CA ILE A 103 -12.23 -8.58 14.88
C ILE A 103 -12.18 -8.45 13.36
N TRP A 104 -11.54 -9.44 12.74
CA TRP A 104 -11.42 -9.54 11.29
C TRP A 104 -12.40 -10.60 10.79
N PHE A 105 -13.04 -10.36 9.66
CA PHE A 105 -14.02 -11.26 9.05
C PHE A 105 -13.49 -11.76 7.71
N SER A 106 -13.51 -13.07 7.49
CA SER A 106 -13.01 -13.73 6.26
C SER A 106 -14.03 -13.80 5.13
N ASP A 107 -15.28 -13.55 5.48
CA ASP A 107 -16.47 -13.88 4.72
C ASP A 107 -17.54 -12.79 4.93
N LEU A 108 -17.09 -11.55 5.19
CA LEU A 108 -17.95 -10.38 5.20
C LEU A 108 -18.49 -10.16 3.78
N ASP A 109 -19.81 -9.99 3.65
CA ASP A 109 -20.39 -9.59 2.37
C ASP A 109 -20.18 -8.08 2.17
N LEU A 110 -19.55 -7.73 1.06
CA LEU A 110 -19.21 -6.36 0.67
C LEU A 110 -19.91 -5.94 -0.62
N SER A 111 -20.74 -6.81 -1.20
CA SER A 111 -21.27 -6.66 -2.55
C SER A 111 -22.21 -5.46 -2.73
N ALA A 112 -22.85 -5.04 -1.63
CA ALA A 112 -23.77 -3.89 -1.62
C ALA A 112 -23.12 -2.60 -1.09
N HIS A 113 -21.88 -2.66 -0.58
CA HIS A 113 -21.18 -1.48 -0.05
C HIS A 113 -20.65 -0.59 -1.18
N SER A 114 -20.62 0.71 -0.91
CA SER A 114 -19.89 1.67 -1.74
C SER A 114 -18.38 1.50 -1.61
N TYR A 115 -17.63 2.07 -2.56
CA TYR A 115 -16.17 2.04 -2.54
C TYR A 115 -15.60 2.63 -1.23
N GLU A 116 -16.13 3.78 -0.81
CA GLU A 116 -15.71 4.51 0.39
C GLU A 116 -15.95 3.67 1.66
N GLN A 117 -17.08 3.00 1.75
CA GLN A 117 -17.39 2.09 2.86
C GLN A 117 -16.42 0.91 2.90
N VAL A 118 -16.13 0.27 1.75
CA VAL A 118 -15.16 -0.83 1.70
C VAL A 118 -13.76 -0.33 2.08
N GLU A 119 -13.37 0.86 1.64
CA GLU A 119 -12.10 1.47 2.04
C GLU A 119 -12.00 1.67 3.56
N ILE A 120 -13.07 2.17 4.20
CA ILE A 120 -13.16 2.30 5.66
C ILE A 120 -12.95 0.94 6.34
N LEU A 121 -13.64 -0.11 5.87
CA LEU A 121 -13.56 -1.45 6.45
C LEU A 121 -12.15 -2.07 6.28
N VAL A 122 -11.51 -1.89 5.13
CA VAL A 122 -10.14 -2.37 4.87
C VAL A 122 -9.12 -1.64 5.75
N ASN A 123 -9.22 -0.32 5.84
CA ASN A 123 -8.29 0.51 6.62
C ASN A 123 -8.42 0.26 8.13
N ASN A 124 -9.63 -0.05 8.61
CA ASN A 124 -9.90 -0.41 10.01
C ASN A 124 -9.68 -1.89 10.32
N ARG A 125 -9.10 -2.65 9.38
CA ARG A 125 -8.76 -4.08 9.56
C ARG A 125 -9.97 -4.95 9.89
N ILE A 126 -11.11 -4.64 9.29
CA ILE A 126 -12.33 -5.47 9.41
C ILE A 126 -12.26 -6.64 8.44
N VAL A 127 -11.69 -6.43 7.25
CA VAL A 127 -11.53 -7.48 6.24
C VAL A 127 -10.30 -8.34 6.55
N THR A 128 -10.48 -9.65 6.69
CA THR A 128 -9.35 -10.58 6.88
C THR A 128 -8.56 -10.74 5.59
N PRO A 129 -7.24 -10.53 5.59
CA PRO A 129 -6.35 -10.87 4.51
C PRO A 129 -6.32 -12.36 4.22
N THR A 130 -7.03 -12.73 3.16
CA THR A 130 -6.99 -14.04 2.53
C THR A 130 -6.76 -13.85 1.04
N ARG A 131 -6.41 -14.92 0.32
CA ARG A 131 -6.39 -14.86 -1.14
C ARG A 131 -7.74 -14.42 -1.69
N LYS A 132 -8.84 -15.01 -1.19
CA LYS A 132 -10.21 -14.70 -1.61
C LYS A 132 -10.53 -13.20 -1.46
N SER A 133 -10.24 -12.62 -0.29
CA SER A 133 -10.50 -11.19 -0.06
C SER A 133 -9.60 -10.30 -0.91
N PHE A 134 -8.35 -10.70 -1.14
CA PHE A 134 -7.41 -9.95 -1.98
C PHE A 134 -7.87 -9.93 -3.44
N ASP A 135 -8.21 -11.10 -3.99
CA ASP A 135 -8.69 -11.25 -5.36
C ASP A 135 -10.03 -10.48 -5.55
N TYR A 136 -10.96 -10.61 -4.60
CA TYR A 136 -12.23 -9.87 -4.64
C TYR A 136 -12.06 -8.35 -4.61
N LEU A 137 -11.22 -7.82 -3.70
CA LEU A 137 -10.93 -6.38 -3.66
C LEU A 137 -10.23 -5.90 -4.94
N LYS A 138 -9.42 -6.75 -5.57
CA LYS A 138 -8.76 -6.42 -6.83
C LYS A 138 -9.75 -6.37 -7.99
N GLU A 139 -10.71 -7.29 -8.04
CA GLU A 139 -11.72 -7.37 -9.11
C GLU A 139 -12.78 -6.26 -8.99
N GLU A 140 -13.31 -6.04 -7.79
CA GLU A 140 -14.49 -5.18 -7.59
C GLU A 140 -14.12 -3.77 -7.08
N PHE A 141 -13.01 -3.63 -6.35
CA PHE A 141 -12.67 -2.41 -5.61
C PHE A 141 -11.20 -1.96 -5.77
N SER A 142 -10.57 -2.23 -6.91
CA SER A 142 -9.18 -1.81 -7.13
C SER A 142 -9.01 -0.30 -6.93
N PRO A 143 -7.96 0.19 -6.25
CA PRO A 143 -6.79 -0.54 -5.75
C PRO A 143 -6.83 -1.01 -4.27
N LEU A 144 -8.02 -1.25 -3.68
CA LEU A 144 -8.13 -1.55 -2.24
C LEU A 144 -7.45 -2.86 -1.80
N HIS A 145 -7.14 -3.78 -2.72
CA HIS A 145 -6.29 -4.96 -2.43
C HIS A 145 -4.86 -4.54 -2.02
N ILE A 146 -4.35 -3.42 -2.52
CA ILE A 146 -3.09 -2.83 -2.06
C ILE A 146 -3.28 -2.19 -0.69
N ASN A 147 -4.39 -1.50 -0.42
CA ASN A 147 -4.70 -0.96 0.90
C ASN A 147 -4.78 -2.08 1.96
N LEU A 148 -5.31 -3.25 1.60
CA LEU A 148 -5.32 -4.44 2.44
C LEU A 148 -3.89 -4.94 2.76
N PHE A 149 -2.99 -4.88 1.76
CA PHE A 149 -1.56 -5.13 1.99
C PHE A 149 -0.99 -4.16 3.02
N GLU A 150 -1.26 -2.87 2.84
CA GLU A 150 -0.73 -1.82 3.70
C GLU A 150 -1.27 -1.88 5.14
N SER A 151 -2.56 -2.21 5.32
CA SER A 151 -3.19 -2.24 6.64
C SER A 151 -2.76 -3.46 7.47
N ALA A 152 -2.39 -4.55 6.80
CA ALA A 152 -2.10 -5.85 7.40
C ALA A 152 -0.87 -6.57 6.80
N PRO A 153 0.32 -5.94 6.73
CA PRO A 153 1.46 -6.48 6.00
C PRO A 153 1.90 -7.84 6.55
N ASN A 154 1.94 -8.01 7.88
CA ASN A 154 2.34 -9.28 8.50
C ASN A 154 1.41 -10.45 8.14
N SER A 155 0.13 -10.19 7.94
CA SER A 155 -0.85 -11.23 7.58
C SER A 155 -0.75 -11.55 6.10
N ILE A 156 -0.66 -10.54 5.25
CA ILE A 156 -0.50 -10.72 3.80
C ILE A 156 0.82 -11.42 3.47
N MET A 157 1.91 -11.08 4.15
CA MET A 157 3.21 -11.73 3.95
C MET A 157 3.25 -13.21 4.34
N LYS A 158 2.20 -13.76 4.97
CA LYS A 158 2.05 -15.21 5.19
C LYS A 158 1.45 -15.93 3.98
N ILE A 159 0.74 -15.21 3.12
CA ILE A 159 0.00 -15.76 1.97
C ILE A 159 0.45 -15.16 0.63
N TYR A 160 1.44 -14.25 0.64
CA TYR A 160 1.80 -13.45 -0.54
C TYR A 160 2.19 -14.30 -1.76
N THR A 161 2.75 -15.49 -1.55
CA THR A 161 3.12 -16.44 -2.63
C THR A 161 1.91 -17.05 -3.33
N ASP A 162 0.74 -17.00 -2.71
CA ASP A 162 -0.50 -17.57 -3.25
C ASP A 162 -1.33 -16.50 -3.98
N LEU A 163 -0.90 -15.23 -3.93
CA LEU A 163 -1.58 -14.10 -4.56
C LEU A 163 -1.22 -14.00 -6.04
N THR A 164 -2.12 -13.42 -6.82
CA THR A 164 -1.87 -13.10 -8.24
C THR A 164 -1.64 -11.60 -8.39
N LEU A 165 -0.39 -11.22 -8.62
CA LEU A 165 -0.02 -9.84 -8.89
C LEU A 165 0.20 -9.61 -10.38
N ASP A 166 -0.19 -8.43 -10.86
CA ASP A 166 0.17 -7.94 -12.19
C ASP A 166 1.14 -6.76 -12.11
N SER A 167 1.49 -6.19 -13.26
CA SER A 167 2.48 -5.13 -13.36
C SER A 167 2.03 -3.80 -12.75
N ASN A 168 0.71 -3.54 -12.65
CA ASN A 168 0.18 -2.36 -11.97
C ASN A 168 0.23 -2.54 -10.45
N ASP A 169 -0.05 -3.75 -9.96
CA ASP A 169 0.06 -4.06 -8.53
C ASP A 169 1.48 -3.85 -8.02
N ILE A 170 2.47 -4.34 -8.77
CA ILE A 170 3.89 -4.16 -8.44
C ILE A 170 4.25 -2.67 -8.40
N GLU A 171 3.74 -1.86 -9.33
CA GLU A 171 3.94 -0.42 -9.31
C GLU A 171 3.41 0.22 -8.03
N LEU A 172 2.17 -0.11 -7.65
CA LEU A 172 1.53 0.40 -6.43
C LEU A 172 2.27 -0.03 -5.17
N LEU A 173 2.68 -1.31 -5.09
CA LEU A 173 3.47 -1.84 -3.97
C LEU A 173 4.83 -1.13 -3.85
N LEU A 174 5.50 -0.84 -4.96
CA LEU A 174 6.78 -0.11 -4.95
C LEU A 174 6.60 1.35 -4.54
N LYS A 175 5.48 1.99 -4.89
CA LYS A 175 5.13 3.37 -4.51
C LYS A 175 4.68 3.50 -3.06
N SER A 176 4.10 2.45 -2.47
CA SER A 176 3.62 2.47 -1.08
C SER A 176 4.68 2.93 -0.10
N THR A 177 4.34 3.85 0.80
CA THR A 177 5.21 4.28 1.90
C THR A 177 4.96 3.48 3.19
N LYS A 178 3.87 2.70 3.24
CA LYS A 178 3.50 1.90 4.41
C LYS A 178 4.11 0.50 4.40
N ILE A 179 4.47 -0.01 3.22
CA ILE A 179 5.15 -1.31 3.07
C ILE A 179 6.66 -1.13 3.24
N ASN A 180 7.26 -1.91 4.13
CA ASN A 180 8.70 -1.85 4.39
C ASN A 180 9.53 -2.43 3.22
N PHE A 181 10.80 -2.05 3.12
CA PHE A 181 11.67 -2.47 2.01
C PHE A 181 11.96 -3.98 1.99
N ALA A 182 12.01 -4.64 3.15
CA ALA A 182 12.28 -6.07 3.22
C ALA A 182 11.13 -6.88 2.58
N ASP A 183 9.89 -6.49 2.82
CA ASP A 183 8.72 -7.12 2.22
C ASP A 183 8.59 -6.78 0.73
N LYS A 184 8.90 -5.53 0.31
CA LYS A 184 9.04 -5.20 -1.11
C LYS A 184 10.06 -6.10 -1.81
N SER A 185 11.23 -6.33 -1.19
CA SER A 185 12.25 -7.22 -1.75
C SER A 185 11.77 -8.66 -1.88
N LYS A 186 11.00 -9.20 -0.92
CA LYS A 186 10.42 -10.54 -1.02
C LYS A 186 9.39 -10.65 -2.14
N VAL A 187 8.51 -9.66 -2.26
CA VAL A 187 7.52 -9.61 -3.36
C VAL A 187 8.23 -9.56 -4.71
N LEU A 188 9.22 -8.68 -4.86
CA LEU A 188 10.01 -8.59 -6.08
C LEU A 188 10.79 -9.87 -6.41
N ALA A 189 11.30 -10.57 -5.40
CA ALA A 189 12.02 -11.83 -5.61
C ALA A 189 11.10 -12.95 -6.10
N HIS A 190 9.81 -12.91 -5.75
CA HIS A 190 8.84 -13.93 -6.14
C HIS A 190 8.15 -13.60 -7.48
N PHE A 191 7.75 -12.34 -7.68
CA PHE A 191 6.92 -11.92 -8.82
C PHE A 191 7.64 -11.01 -9.84
N GLY A 192 8.79 -10.45 -9.47
CA GLY A 192 9.20 -9.15 -9.98
C GLY A 192 9.81 -9.14 -11.38
N GLU A 193 10.46 -10.19 -11.86
CA GLU A 193 11.29 -10.05 -13.08
C GLU A 193 10.49 -9.61 -14.31
N ASP A 194 9.44 -10.34 -14.69
CA ASP A 194 8.61 -9.98 -15.85
C ASP A 194 7.65 -8.81 -15.56
N LEU A 195 7.06 -8.79 -14.35
CA LEU A 195 6.06 -7.79 -13.98
C LEU A 195 6.66 -6.38 -13.79
N VAL A 196 7.88 -6.27 -13.26
CA VAL A 196 8.58 -4.99 -13.13
C VAL A 196 9.06 -4.52 -14.50
N THR A 197 9.69 -5.40 -15.28
CA THR A 197 10.34 -4.99 -16.54
C THR A 197 9.35 -4.61 -17.63
N SER A 198 8.13 -5.15 -17.58
CA SER A 198 7.02 -4.76 -18.45
C SER A 198 6.40 -3.40 -18.10
N ASN A 199 6.61 -2.87 -16.89
CA ASN A 199 6.07 -1.57 -16.46
C ASN A 199 7.18 -0.52 -16.25
N ARG A 200 7.13 0.53 -17.07
CA ARG A 200 8.09 1.65 -17.03
C ARG A 200 8.07 2.40 -15.71
N GLU A 201 6.89 2.56 -15.11
CA GLU A 201 6.73 3.25 -13.82
C GLU A 201 7.31 2.42 -12.67
N SER A 202 7.17 1.09 -12.73
CA SER A 202 7.85 0.18 -11.79
C SER A 202 9.36 0.30 -11.87
N LEU A 203 9.95 0.36 -13.08
CA LEU A 203 11.39 0.59 -13.27
C LEU A 203 11.84 1.98 -12.77
N ARG A 204 10.99 3.00 -12.91
CA ARG A 204 11.24 4.36 -12.41
C ARG A 204 11.22 4.42 -10.89
N GLN A 205 10.25 3.75 -10.28
CA GLN A 205 10.16 3.66 -8.84
C GLN A 205 11.32 2.82 -8.27
N LEU A 206 11.69 1.73 -8.94
CA LEU A 206 12.81 0.89 -8.58
C LEU A 206 14.13 1.67 -8.55
N ILE A 207 14.45 2.47 -9.57
CA ILE A 207 15.69 3.26 -9.56
C ILE A 207 15.68 4.33 -8.46
N TRP A 208 14.53 4.93 -8.17
CA TRP A 208 14.40 5.90 -7.09
C TRP A 208 14.64 5.23 -5.72
N LEU A 209 14.02 4.07 -5.49
CA LEU A 209 14.22 3.30 -4.25
C LEU A 209 15.67 2.89 -4.05
N LEU A 210 16.33 2.41 -5.10
CA LEU A 210 17.76 2.06 -5.08
C LEU A 210 18.64 3.27 -4.74
N TYR A 211 18.25 4.45 -5.19
CA TYR A 211 18.97 5.71 -4.96
C TYR A 211 18.77 6.26 -3.53
N THR A 212 17.56 6.15 -2.98
CA THR A 212 17.21 6.73 -1.66
C THR A 212 17.42 5.76 -0.50
N HIS A 213 17.49 4.46 -0.75
CA HIS A 213 17.55 3.43 0.29
C HIS A 213 18.66 2.40 0.02
N PRO A 214 19.89 2.61 0.51
CA PRO A 214 21.04 1.72 0.26
C PRO A 214 20.84 0.26 0.72
N ASN A 215 19.97 0.03 1.71
CA ASN A 215 19.65 -1.31 2.20
C ASN A 215 18.62 -2.05 1.33
N PHE A 216 17.99 -1.36 0.37
CA PHE A 216 17.07 -1.99 -0.57
C PHE A 216 17.87 -2.68 -1.68
N ASN A 217 17.87 -4.01 -1.66
CA ASN A 217 18.70 -4.81 -2.57
C ASN A 217 17.87 -5.90 -3.27
N PRO A 218 17.13 -5.55 -4.33
CA PRO A 218 16.44 -6.51 -5.20
C PRO A 218 17.44 -7.33 -6.03
N SER A 219 16.94 -8.24 -6.87
CA SER A 219 17.80 -9.09 -7.71
C SER A 219 18.68 -8.27 -8.66
N ALA A 220 19.85 -8.81 -9.01
CA ALA A 220 20.76 -8.16 -9.96
C ALA A 220 20.08 -7.88 -11.30
N THR A 221 19.26 -8.81 -11.80
CA THR A 221 18.45 -8.67 -13.02
C THR A 221 17.57 -7.42 -12.99
N LEU A 222 16.83 -7.21 -11.88
CA LEU A 222 15.95 -6.05 -11.73
C LEU A 222 16.73 -4.74 -11.66
N ILE A 223 17.87 -4.75 -10.95
CA ILE A 223 18.75 -3.58 -10.87
C ILE A 223 19.28 -3.22 -12.25
N GLU A 224 19.76 -4.20 -13.02
CA GLU A 224 20.23 -3.99 -14.39
C GLU A 224 19.12 -3.45 -15.29
N ALA A 225 17.91 -4.02 -15.22
CA ALA A 225 16.78 -3.52 -15.99
C ALA A 225 16.44 -2.05 -15.64
N ALA A 226 16.43 -1.70 -14.35
CA ALA A 226 16.21 -0.32 -13.91
C ALA A 226 17.33 0.62 -14.34
N LEU A 227 18.58 0.15 -14.32
CA LEU A 227 19.74 0.91 -14.79
C LEU A 227 19.72 1.11 -16.31
N LEU A 228 19.17 0.19 -17.09
CA LEU A 228 19.10 0.27 -18.55
C LEU A 228 17.82 0.94 -19.08
N SER A 229 16.84 1.22 -18.21
CA SER A 229 15.61 1.91 -18.59
C SER A 229 15.89 3.37 -19.00
N PRO A 230 15.62 3.78 -20.25
CA PRO A 230 15.98 5.11 -20.75
C PRO A 230 15.12 6.23 -20.15
N ASN A 231 13.93 5.92 -19.61
CA ASN A 231 13.03 6.91 -19.03
C ASN A 231 13.42 7.34 -17.61
N ASN A 232 14.42 6.67 -17.03
CA ASN A 232 14.89 6.93 -15.69
C ASN A 232 15.88 8.10 -15.66
N ASN A 233 15.89 8.84 -14.55
CA ASN A 233 16.79 9.97 -14.36
C ASN A 233 18.26 9.53 -14.44
N SER A 234 19.01 10.08 -15.40
CA SER A 234 20.42 9.72 -15.66
C SER A 234 21.30 9.87 -14.42
N SER A 235 21.09 10.91 -13.60
CA SER A 235 21.88 11.14 -12.40
C SER A 235 21.65 10.06 -11.34
N TYR A 236 20.40 9.62 -11.15
CA TYR A 236 20.07 8.52 -10.22
C TYR A 236 20.68 7.21 -10.72
N ARG A 237 20.57 6.93 -12.02
CA ARG A 237 21.14 5.74 -12.64
C ARG A 237 22.66 5.68 -12.47
N ILE A 238 23.36 6.79 -12.72
CA ILE A 238 24.82 6.87 -12.56
C ILE A 238 25.20 6.66 -11.09
N LYS A 239 24.50 7.29 -10.14
CA LYS A 239 24.79 7.14 -8.72
C LYS A 239 24.55 5.70 -8.23
N VAL A 240 23.42 5.09 -8.61
CA VAL A 240 23.14 3.67 -8.31
C VAL A 240 24.22 2.77 -8.92
N LEU A 241 24.67 3.03 -10.15
CA LEU A 241 25.75 2.26 -10.78
C LEU A 241 27.08 2.37 -10.00
N LEU A 242 27.43 3.58 -9.54
CA LEU A 242 28.68 3.83 -8.81
C LEU A 242 28.76 3.11 -7.46
N GLU A 243 27.62 2.84 -6.83
CA GLU A 243 27.52 2.09 -5.58
C GLU A 243 27.62 0.56 -5.80
N ARG A 244 27.66 0.10 -7.05
CA ARG A 244 27.67 -1.33 -7.41
C ARG A 244 29.09 -1.83 -7.69
N LYS A 245 29.32 -3.10 -7.34
CA LYS A 245 30.63 -3.73 -7.54
C LYS A 245 30.85 -4.03 -9.02
N ALA A 246 31.82 -3.30 -9.58
CA ALA A 246 32.63 -3.69 -10.73
C ALA A 246 31.85 -4.14 -12.00
N PRO A 247 30.97 -3.29 -12.57
CA PRO A 247 30.29 -3.61 -13.84
C PRO A 247 31.32 -3.95 -14.93
N ASP A 248 31.00 -4.91 -15.79
CA ASP A 248 31.85 -5.24 -16.93
C ASP A 248 31.73 -4.18 -18.05
N LYS A 249 32.59 -4.29 -19.06
CA LYS A 249 32.61 -3.32 -20.16
C LYS A 249 31.37 -3.42 -21.05
N GLU A 250 30.81 -4.61 -21.21
CA GLU A 250 29.66 -4.85 -22.08
C GLU A 250 28.41 -4.19 -21.50
N PHE A 251 28.18 -4.38 -20.20
CA PHE A 251 27.15 -3.66 -19.46
C PHE A 251 27.35 -2.16 -19.55
N LEU A 252 28.57 -1.66 -19.32
CA LEU A 252 28.86 -0.21 -19.40
C LEU A 252 28.57 0.37 -20.80
N GLN A 253 28.82 -0.38 -21.87
CA GLN A 253 28.47 0.04 -23.23
C GLN A 253 26.96 0.17 -23.41
N ARG A 254 26.20 -0.85 -22.98
CA ARG A 254 24.73 -0.84 -23.00
C ARG A 254 24.17 0.30 -22.14
N PHE A 255 24.76 0.52 -20.97
CA PHE A 255 24.40 1.59 -20.06
C PHE A 255 24.60 2.97 -20.71
N LEU A 256 25.78 3.24 -21.27
CA LEU A 256 26.06 4.49 -21.99
C LEU A 256 25.10 4.71 -23.17
N PHE A 257 24.75 3.66 -23.90
CA PHE A 257 23.74 3.73 -24.96
C PHE A 257 22.37 4.14 -24.40
N SER A 258 21.93 3.49 -23.34
CA SER A 258 20.64 3.73 -22.68
C SER A 258 20.55 5.06 -21.92
N LEU A 259 21.66 5.73 -21.61
CA LEU A 259 21.68 7.10 -21.07
C LEU A 259 21.36 8.15 -22.16
N GLY A 260 21.56 7.82 -23.43
CA GLY A 260 21.28 8.72 -24.55
C GLY A 260 22.20 9.95 -24.63
N GLY A 261 21.91 10.84 -25.58
CA GLY A 261 22.58 12.13 -25.74
C GLY A 261 24.10 12.03 -25.86
N LYS A 262 24.82 12.89 -25.12
CA LYS A 262 26.29 12.93 -25.14
C LYS A 262 26.95 11.65 -24.57
N TYR A 263 26.26 10.88 -23.72
CA TYR A 263 26.82 9.66 -23.14
C TYR A 263 27.04 8.57 -24.19
N VAL A 264 26.18 8.48 -25.21
CA VAL A 264 26.34 7.55 -26.34
C VAL A 264 27.66 7.77 -27.07
N GLN A 265 28.09 9.03 -27.19
CA GLN A 265 29.33 9.41 -27.88
C GLN A 265 30.58 8.90 -27.15
N ILE A 266 30.49 8.50 -25.88
CA ILE A 266 31.61 7.88 -25.16
C ILE A 266 31.94 6.50 -25.74
N ASN A 267 30.99 5.80 -26.35
CA ASN A 267 31.27 4.53 -27.03
C ASN A 267 31.98 4.71 -28.38
N ASP A 268 31.95 5.91 -28.97
CA ASP A 268 32.63 6.22 -30.22
C ASP A 268 34.01 6.84 -29.96
N ARG A 269 35.07 6.07 -30.24
CA ARG A 269 36.47 6.49 -30.02
C ARG A 269 36.91 7.67 -30.88
N SER A 270 36.15 8.04 -31.90
CA SER A 270 36.40 9.23 -32.73
C SER A 270 35.87 10.52 -32.10
N LYS A 271 34.96 10.42 -31.12
CA LYS A 271 34.30 11.56 -30.47
C LYS A 271 35.00 11.93 -29.17
N ARG A 272 34.83 13.19 -28.78
CA ARG A 272 35.36 13.74 -27.52
C ARG A 272 34.28 14.59 -26.85
N PRO A 273 33.19 13.96 -26.36
CA PRO A 273 32.08 14.69 -25.74
C PRO A 273 32.53 15.48 -24.52
N THR A 274 31.79 16.56 -24.22
CA THR A 274 31.99 17.38 -23.02
C THR A 274 30.79 17.31 -22.08
N PHE A 275 31.06 17.31 -20.77
CA PHE A 275 30.06 17.23 -19.71
C PHE A 275 30.36 18.28 -18.64
N PRO A 276 29.34 18.77 -17.90
CA PRO A 276 29.58 19.67 -16.77
C PRO A 276 30.57 19.08 -15.77
N SER A 277 31.45 19.91 -15.23
CA SER A 277 32.35 19.54 -14.15
C SER A 277 31.57 19.44 -12.84
N ASN A 278 31.41 18.22 -12.33
CA ASN A 278 30.80 17.94 -11.03
C ASN A 278 31.27 16.55 -10.53
N ASP A 279 31.06 16.30 -9.24
CA ASP A 279 31.55 15.08 -8.57
C ASP A 279 30.97 13.80 -9.18
N LEU A 280 29.68 13.81 -9.54
CA LEU A 280 29.02 12.65 -10.14
C LEU A 280 29.69 12.24 -11.45
N ASN A 281 29.93 13.21 -12.33
CA ASN A 281 30.61 13.00 -13.61
C ASN A 281 32.07 12.59 -13.40
N SER A 282 32.77 13.23 -12.46
CA SER A 282 34.16 12.86 -12.13
C SER A 282 34.28 11.40 -11.70
N ASN A 283 33.44 10.97 -10.76
CA ASN A 283 33.40 9.59 -10.27
C ASN A 283 33.02 8.60 -11.36
N PHE A 284 32.02 8.94 -12.18
CA PHE A 284 31.63 8.10 -13.32
C PHE A 284 32.74 7.96 -14.35
N PHE A 285 33.45 9.03 -14.69
CA PHE A 285 34.54 8.96 -15.66
C PHE A 285 35.77 8.26 -15.11
N ASN A 286 36.04 8.34 -13.81
CA ASN A 286 37.05 7.49 -13.16
C ASN A 286 36.69 6.01 -13.30
N LEU A 287 35.44 5.60 -13.02
CA LEU A 287 34.98 4.22 -13.26
C LEU A 287 35.20 3.79 -14.72
N LEU A 288 34.83 4.63 -15.69
CA LEU A 288 35.03 4.33 -17.12
C LEU A 288 36.52 4.21 -17.49
N LYS A 289 37.38 5.04 -16.89
CA LYS A 289 38.83 4.99 -17.09
C LYS A 289 39.42 3.71 -16.51
N ASP A 290 39.03 3.34 -15.29
CA ASP A 290 39.49 2.12 -14.62
C ASP A 290 39.07 0.86 -15.37
N LYS A 291 37.89 0.90 -15.99
CA LYS A 291 37.39 -0.16 -16.89
C LYS A 291 37.99 -0.05 -18.30
N GLY A 292 38.87 0.90 -18.57
CA GLY A 292 39.52 1.10 -19.87
C GLY A 292 38.54 1.36 -21.01
N MET A 293 37.38 1.94 -20.72
CA MET A 293 36.41 2.45 -21.69
C MET A 293 36.91 3.77 -22.29
N ILE A 294 37.56 4.60 -21.46
CA ILE A 294 38.22 5.85 -21.86
C ILE A 294 39.70 5.81 -21.44
N SER A 295 40.53 6.65 -22.04
CA SER A 295 41.95 6.78 -21.66
C SER A 295 42.13 7.78 -20.51
N SER A 296 41.45 8.92 -20.61
CA SER A 296 41.51 10.00 -19.64
C SER A 296 40.34 10.97 -19.85
N PHE A 297 40.18 11.88 -18.90
CA PHE A 297 39.35 13.07 -19.04
C PHE A 297 40.09 14.26 -18.43
N SER A 298 39.76 15.48 -18.85
CA SER A 298 40.37 16.70 -18.32
C SER A 298 39.34 17.80 -18.20
N GLU A 299 39.48 18.66 -17.20
CA GLU A 299 38.60 19.81 -16.99
C GLU A 299 39.09 21.04 -17.74
N ARG A 300 38.17 21.72 -18.44
CA ARG A 300 38.40 23.03 -19.08
C ARG A 300 37.13 23.85 -19.01
N LYS A 301 37.21 25.07 -18.47
CA LYS A 301 36.09 26.03 -18.40
C LYS A 301 34.81 25.44 -17.77
N GLY A 302 34.96 24.67 -16.69
CA GLY A 302 33.82 24.05 -16.00
C GLY A 302 33.21 22.86 -16.73
N GLU A 303 33.87 22.31 -17.76
CA GLU A 303 33.47 21.07 -18.43
C GLU A 303 34.59 20.02 -18.41
N TYR A 304 34.23 18.76 -18.21
CA TYR A 304 35.08 17.61 -18.50
C TYR A 304 35.02 17.24 -19.98
N LYS A 305 36.19 17.11 -20.61
CA LYS A 305 36.34 16.56 -21.96
C LYS A 305 36.88 15.13 -21.90
N ILE A 306 36.23 14.21 -22.61
CA ILE A 306 36.59 12.77 -22.64
C ILE A 306 37.60 12.47 -23.76
N TYR A 307 38.57 11.60 -23.47
CA TYR A 307 39.60 11.13 -24.42
C TYR A 307 39.71 9.61 -24.44
N HIS A 308 39.90 9.04 -25.62
CA HIS A 308 40.09 7.60 -25.84
C HIS A 308 41.53 7.28 -26.25
N LYS A 309 41.95 6.03 -26.05
CA LYS A 309 43.24 5.56 -26.56
C LYS A 309 43.18 5.56 -28.09
N VAL A 310 44.12 6.26 -28.71
CA VAL A 310 44.37 6.17 -30.15
C VAL A 310 44.83 4.74 -30.42
N LYS A 311 44.22 4.08 -31.42
CA LYS A 311 44.67 2.76 -31.89
C LYS A 311 46.02 2.89 -32.57
#